data_AF-A0A832J6N6-F1
#
_entry.id   AF-A0A832J6N6-F1
#
_cell.length_a   1.000
_cell.length_b   1.000
_cell.length_c   1.000
_cell.angle_alpha   90.00
_cell.angle_beta   90.00
_cell.angle_gamma   90.00
#
_symmetry.space_group_name_H-M   'P 1'
#
loop_
_entity.id
_entity.type
_entity.pdbx_description
1 polymer ?
#
loop_
_entity_poly.entity_id
_entity_poly.type
_entity_poly.pdbx_seq_one_letter_code
_entity_poly.pdbx_strand_id
1 'polypeptide(L)'
;MTTPALKPKDAPDLSRFDWEDAFRMEEQLSEDERMLRDASREFAQGVLQPRVIEAYANETSDPNIFREMGEAGLLGTTVPEEYGGLGANYVTYGLVAREIERVDSGYRSMMSVQSSLVMYPIYAY
;
A
#
# COMPACT_ATOMS: atom_id res chain seq x y z
N MET A 1 26.24 42.36 -10.62
CA MET A 1 24.76 42.33 -10.67
C MET A 1 24.30 41.69 -9.38
N THR A 2 23.57 42.42 -8.54
CA THR A 2 23.04 41.92 -7.25
C THR A 2 21.79 41.10 -7.50
N THR A 3 21.81 39.82 -7.09
CA THR A 3 20.66 38.93 -7.14
C THR A 3 19.48 39.57 -6.39
N PRO A 4 18.27 39.65 -6.98
CA PRO A 4 17.10 40.19 -6.30
C PRO A 4 16.77 39.31 -5.09
N ALA A 5 16.55 39.91 -3.93
CA ALA A 5 16.08 39.18 -2.75
C ALA A 5 14.61 38.75 -2.95
N LEU A 6 14.38 37.45 -3.02
CA LEU A 6 13.03 36.88 -3.10
C LEU A 6 12.32 37.03 -1.74
N LYS A 7 11.00 37.23 -1.76
CA LYS A 7 10.19 37.18 -0.53
C LYS A 7 10.20 35.74 0.01
N PRO A 8 10.05 35.51 1.32
CA PRO A 8 10.13 34.15 1.90
C PRO A 8 9.22 33.11 1.25
N LYS A 9 8.01 33.53 0.82
CA LYS A 9 7.05 32.66 0.11
C LYS A 9 7.39 32.35 -1.35
N ASP A 10 8.25 33.18 -1.95
CA ASP A 10 8.67 33.09 -3.36
C ASP A 10 10.09 32.49 -3.47
N ALA A 11 10.74 32.25 -2.32
CA ALA A 11 12.04 31.59 -2.26
C ALA A 11 11.85 30.09 -2.49
N PRO A 12 12.65 29.44 -3.35
CA PRO A 12 12.56 28.00 -3.53
C PRO A 12 12.87 27.31 -2.21
N ASP A 13 12.10 26.27 -1.90
CA ASP A 13 12.43 25.39 -0.79
C ASP A 13 13.81 24.76 -1.07
N LEU A 14 14.79 25.08 -0.21
CA LEU A 14 16.17 24.62 -0.34
C LEU A 14 16.37 23.20 0.21
N SER A 15 15.30 22.51 0.58
CA SER A 15 15.38 21.10 0.92
C SER A 15 15.93 20.28 -0.25
N ARG A 16 16.67 19.25 0.11
CA ARG A 16 17.31 18.34 -0.84
C ARG A 16 16.22 17.66 -1.67
N PHE A 17 16.41 17.65 -2.99
CA PHE A 17 15.56 16.86 -3.88
C PHE A 17 15.70 15.38 -3.56
N ASP A 18 14.58 14.73 -3.26
CA ASP A 18 14.47 13.29 -3.13
C ASP A 18 14.04 12.71 -4.49
N TRP A 19 14.87 11.84 -5.07
CA TRP A 19 14.58 11.24 -6.37
C TRP A 19 13.63 10.03 -6.25
N GLU A 20 13.50 9.44 -5.06
CA GLU A 20 12.55 8.35 -4.79
C GLU A 20 11.13 8.89 -4.52
N ASP A 21 11.02 10.15 -4.10
CA ASP A 21 9.76 10.86 -3.85
C ASP A 21 9.77 12.31 -4.35
N ALA A 22 9.94 12.48 -5.67
CA ALA A 22 10.13 13.79 -6.32
C ALA A 22 9.03 14.82 -6.05
N PHE A 23 7.81 14.36 -5.78
CA PHE A 23 6.65 15.22 -5.48
C PHE A 23 6.18 15.14 -4.03
N ARG A 24 7.00 14.54 -3.15
CA ARG A 24 6.74 14.43 -1.71
C ARG A 24 5.38 13.83 -1.39
N MET A 25 5.07 12.71 -2.03
CA MET A 25 3.90 11.90 -1.71
C MET A 25 3.83 11.64 -0.21
N GLU A 26 4.97 11.45 0.47
CA GLU A 26 5.03 11.24 1.92
C GLU A 26 4.34 12.34 2.73
N GLU A 27 4.50 13.61 2.32
CA GLU A 27 3.93 14.79 2.97
C GLU A 27 2.42 14.93 2.68
N GLN A 28 1.93 14.25 1.65
CA GLN A 28 0.52 14.28 1.24
C GLN A 28 -0.32 13.20 1.93
N LEU A 29 0.32 12.23 2.59
CA LEU A 29 -0.35 11.15 3.30
C LEU A 29 -0.61 11.53 4.77
N SER A 30 -1.75 11.08 5.26
CA SER A 30 -2.06 11.06 6.69
C SER A 30 -1.15 10.07 7.44
N GLU A 31 -1.11 10.19 8.77
CA GLU A 31 -0.36 9.27 9.62
C GLU A 31 -0.86 7.82 9.50
N ASP A 32 -2.18 7.62 9.47
CA ASP A 32 -2.79 6.29 9.33
C ASP A 32 -2.47 5.66 7.97
N GLU A 33 -2.49 6.44 6.89
CA GLU A 33 -2.09 5.98 5.54
C GLU A 33 -0.62 5.55 5.50
N ARG A 34 0.28 6.32 6.11
CA ARG A 34 1.70 5.95 6.22
C ARG A 34 1.90 4.68 7.05
N MET A 35 1.24 4.61 8.21
CA MET A 35 1.34 3.46 9.10
C MET A 35 0.87 2.17 8.41
N LEU A 36 -0.27 2.20 7.71
CA LEU A 36 -0.79 1.01 7.02
C LEU A 36 0.04 0.65 5.79
N ARG A 37 0.58 1.64 5.06
CA ARG A 37 1.56 1.38 4.00
C ARG A 37 2.80 0.68 4.56
N ASP A 38 3.35 1.16 5.67
CA ASP A 38 4.60 0.64 6.23
C ASP A 38 4.39 -0.78 6.77
N ALA A 39 3.26 -1.04 7.46
CA ALA A 39 2.87 -2.40 7.85
C ALA A 39 2.69 -3.33 6.64
N SER A 40 2.08 -2.84 5.56
CA SER A 40 1.92 -3.61 4.31
C SER A 40 3.27 -3.93 3.67
N ARG A 41 4.22 -2.99 3.72
CA ARG A 41 5.59 -3.20 3.24
C ARG A 41 6.32 -4.25 4.07
N GLU A 42 6.22 -4.17 5.40
CA GLU A 42 6.83 -5.17 6.30
C GLU A 42 6.28 -6.57 6.02
N PHE A 43 4.95 -6.71 5.86
CA PHE A 43 4.34 -7.96 5.45
C PHE A 43 4.85 -8.43 4.10
N ALA A 44 4.85 -7.56 3.08
CA ALA A 44 5.30 -7.91 1.74
C ALA A 44 6.76 -8.39 1.72
N GLN A 45 7.66 -7.65 2.37
CA GLN A 45 9.08 -7.96 2.39
C GLN A 45 9.43 -9.14 3.32
N GLY A 46 8.72 -9.30 4.44
CA GLY A 46 8.96 -10.37 5.41
C GLY A 46 8.32 -11.71 5.05
N VAL A 47 7.13 -11.69 4.45
CA VAL A 47 6.31 -12.89 4.20
C VAL A 47 6.31 -13.27 2.73
N LEU A 48 6.08 -12.33 1.83
CA LEU A 48 5.88 -12.61 0.40
C LEU A 48 7.21 -12.70 -0.37
N GLN A 49 8.11 -11.75 -0.15
CA GLN A 49 9.38 -11.64 -0.88
C GLN A 49 10.25 -12.90 -0.81
N PRO A 50 10.35 -13.65 0.31
CA PRO A 50 11.11 -14.89 0.35
C PRO A 50 10.50 -16.03 -0.48
N ARG A 51 9.18 -15.96 -0.79
CA ARG A 51 8.42 -17.05 -1.43
C ARG A 51 8.31 -16.88 -2.96
N VAL A 52 8.34 -15.65 -3.44
CA VAL A 52 7.95 -15.30 -4.82
C VAL A 52 8.75 -16.03 -5.90
N ILE A 53 10.08 -16.18 -5.74
CA ILE A 53 10.94 -16.76 -6.79
C ILE A 53 10.58 -18.22 -7.05
N GLU A 54 10.44 -19.01 -5.99
CA GLU A 54 10.07 -20.42 -6.10
C GLU A 54 8.62 -20.60 -6.53
N ALA A 55 7.71 -19.80 -5.96
CA ALA A 55 6.29 -19.83 -6.31
C ALA A 55 6.07 -19.53 -7.80
N TYR A 56 6.73 -18.49 -8.32
CA TYR A 56 6.66 -18.12 -9.72
C TYR A 56 7.27 -19.18 -10.64
N ALA A 57 8.48 -19.67 -10.32
CA ALA A 57 9.18 -20.65 -11.14
C ALA A 57 8.44 -21.99 -11.27
N ASN A 58 7.68 -22.37 -10.24
CA ASN A 58 6.93 -23.63 -10.18
C ASN A 58 5.42 -23.48 -10.42
N GLU A 59 4.94 -22.26 -10.71
CA GLU A 59 3.51 -21.96 -10.90
C GLU A 59 2.63 -22.41 -9.72
N THR A 60 3.12 -22.21 -8.50
CA THR A 60 2.39 -22.58 -7.28
C THR A 60 1.96 -21.35 -6.49
N SER A 61 0.95 -21.51 -5.64
CA SER A 61 0.51 -20.48 -4.69
C SER A 61 0.09 -21.16 -3.40
N ASP A 62 0.62 -20.68 -2.27
CA ASP A 62 0.25 -21.19 -0.94
C ASP A 62 -1.09 -20.59 -0.51
N PRO A 63 -2.15 -21.40 -0.31
CA PRO A 63 -3.45 -20.91 0.16
C PRO A 63 -3.40 -20.23 1.52
N ASN A 64 -2.40 -20.51 2.35
CA ASN A 64 -2.26 -19.89 3.68
C ASN A 64 -2.02 -18.37 3.59
N ILE A 65 -1.54 -17.87 2.45
CA ILE A 65 -1.34 -16.43 2.23
C ILE A 65 -2.63 -15.63 2.47
N PHE A 66 -3.82 -16.18 2.15
CA PHE A 66 -5.08 -15.50 2.45
C PHE A 66 -5.31 -15.32 3.96
N ARG A 67 -4.96 -16.33 4.78
CA ARG A 67 -5.05 -16.20 6.25
C ARG A 67 -4.04 -15.19 6.77
N GLU A 68 -2.80 -15.28 6.33
CA GLU A 68 -1.74 -14.35 6.74
C GLU A 68 -2.08 -12.90 6.37
N MET A 69 -2.60 -12.65 5.17
CA MET A 69 -3.08 -11.32 4.76
C MET A 69 -4.29 -10.85 5.60
N GLY A 70 -5.20 -11.76 5.95
CA GLY A 70 -6.34 -11.45 6.82
C GLY A 70 -5.92 -11.09 8.24
N GLU A 71 -5.00 -11.86 8.83
CA GLU A 71 -4.42 -11.59 10.16
C GLU A 71 -3.63 -10.28 10.19
N ALA A 72 -2.99 -9.91 9.07
CA ALA A 72 -2.31 -8.63 8.89
C ALA A 72 -3.25 -7.46 8.55
N GLY A 73 -4.57 -7.69 8.43
CA GLY A 73 -5.55 -6.63 8.11
C GLY A 73 -5.52 -6.13 6.67
N LEU A 74 -4.94 -6.89 5.73
CA LEU A 74 -4.72 -6.46 4.34
C LEU A 74 -5.87 -6.84 3.38
N LEU A 75 -6.90 -7.53 3.88
CA LEU A 75 -8.07 -7.94 3.11
C LEU A 75 -9.29 -7.10 3.49
N GLY A 76 -9.97 -6.55 2.48
CA GLY A 76 -11.16 -5.73 2.70
C GLY A 76 -10.88 -4.47 3.52
N THR A 77 -9.77 -3.80 3.26
CA THR A 77 -9.35 -2.61 4.03
C THR A 77 -10.42 -1.51 4.06
N THR A 78 -11.27 -1.41 3.04
CA THR A 78 -12.37 -0.43 2.94
C THR A 78 -13.70 -0.92 3.52
N VAL A 79 -13.78 -2.19 3.94
CA VAL A 79 -14.97 -2.75 4.59
C VAL A 79 -15.02 -2.24 6.03
N PRO A 80 -16.19 -1.83 6.56
CA PRO A 80 -16.32 -1.33 7.93
C PRO A 80 -15.81 -2.31 9.01
N GLU A 81 -15.30 -1.74 10.11
CA GLU A 81 -14.82 -2.50 11.27
C GLU A 81 -15.89 -3.41 11.90
N GLU A 82 -17.18 -3.06 11.82
CA GLU A 82 -18.28 -3.89 12.32
C GLU A 82 -18.35 -5.28 11.66
N TYR A 83 -17.78 -5.43 10.46
CA TYR A 83 -17.67 -6.69 9.72
C TYR A 83 -16.25 -7.28 9.76
N GLY A 84 -15.36 -6.73 10.59
CA GLY A 84 -13.97 -7.17 10.72
C GLY A 84 -13.01 -6.62 9.66
N GLY A 85 -13.42 -5.62 8.87
CA GLY A 85 -12.51 -4.84 8.02
C GLY A 85 -11.81 -3.71 8.80
N LEU A 86 -11.17 -2.79 8.08
CA LEU A 86 -10.46 -1.64 8.68
C LEU A 86 -11.21 -0.30 8.54
N GLY A 87 -12.28 -0.24 7.75
CA GLY A 87 -12.98 1.02 7.45
C GLY A 87 -12.09 2.10 6.81
N ALA A 88 -10.96 1.73 6.23
CA ALA A 88 -9.97 2.65 5.69
C ALA A 88 -10.43 3.26 4.36
N ASN A 89 -9.80 4.37 3.97
CA ASN A 89 -10.11 5.04 2.73
C ASN A 89 -9.47 4.33 1.51
N TYR A 90 -9.82 4.78 0.30
CA TYR A 90 -9.29 4.20 -0.94
C TYR A 90 -7.82 4.55 -1.22
N VAL A 91 -7.27 5.62 -0.62
CA VAL A 91 -5.83 5.92 -0.71
C VAL A 91 -5.05 4.83 0.02
N THR A 92 -5.46 4.48 1.25
CA THR A 92 -4.93 3.34 2.00
C THR A 92 -5.00 2.06 1.19
N TYR A 93 -6.16 1.72 0.59
CA TYR A 93 -6.28 0.53 -0.25
C TYR A 93 -5.25 0.53 -1.41
N GLY A 94 -5.07 1.68 -2.07
CA GLY A 94 -4.06 1.83 -3.13
C GLY A 94 -2.62 1.68 -2.62
N LEU A 95 -2.32 2.21 -1.42
CA LEU A 95 -1.01 2.07 -0.79
C LEU A 95 -0.69 0.61 -0.42
N VAL A 96 -1.65 -0.12 0.14
CA VAL A 96 -1.52 -1.56 0.41
C VAL A 96 -1.25 -2.30 -0.90
N ALA A 97 -2.08 -2.07 -1.93
CA ALA A 97 -1.90 -2.70 -3.23
C ALA A 97 -0.51 -2.43 -3.83
N ARG A 98 -0.01 -1.18 -3.72
CA ARG A 98 1.32 -0.80 -4.19
C ARG A 98 2.43 -1.58 -3.48
N GLU A 99 2.35 -1.77 -2.17
CA GLU A 99 3.40 -2.48 -1.42
C GLU A 99 3.34 -4.00 -1.63
N ILE A 100 2.15 -4.59 -1.80
CA ILE A 100 2.02 -6.01 -2.17
C ILE A 100 2.54 -6.27 -3.59
N GLU A 101 2.15 -5.43 -4.56
CA GLU A 101 2.58 -5.58 -5.95
C GLU A 101 4.05 -5.24 -6.18
N ARG A 102 4.67 -4.49 -5.26
CA ARG A 102 6.13 -4.31 -5.25
C ARG A 102 6.87 -5.65 -5.20
N VAL A 103 6.26 -6.67 -4.62
CA VAL A 103 6.77 -8.05 -4.63
C VAL A 103 6.29 -8.79 -5.87
N ASP A 104 4.97 -8.90 -6.06
CA ASP A 104 4.39 -9.63 -7.20
C ASP A 104 2.94 -9.25 -7.50
N SER A 105 2.62 -9.15 -8.79
CA SER A 105 1.27 -8.84 -9.27
C SER A 105 0.25 -9.96 -8.99
N GLY A 106 0.68 -11.22 -8.87
CA GLY A 106 -0.16 -12.36 -8.52
C GLY A 106 -0.71 -12.25 -7.10
N TYR A 107 0.13 -11.90 -6.13
CA TYR A 107 -0.31 -11.65 -4.75
C TYR A 107 -1.29 -10.48 -4.65
N ARG A 108 -1.02 -9.37 -5.34
CA ARG A 108 -1.97 -8.24 -5.41
C ARG A 108 -3.27 -8.65 -6.11
N SER A 109 -3.24 -9.59 -7.06
CA SER A 109 -4.43 -10.11 -7.73
C SER A 109 -5.33 -10.87 -6.78
N MET A 110 -4.75 -11.77 -5.98
CA MET A 110 -5.47 -12.50 -4.92
C MET A 110 -6.14 -11.53 -3.93
N MET A 111 -5.39 -10.55 -3.45
CA MET A 111 -5.88 -9.51 -2.53
C MET A 111 -7.04 -8.70 -3.15
N SER A 112 -6.90 -8.31 -4.42
CA SER A 112 -7.91 -7.53 -5.16
C SER A 112 -9.19 -8.31 -5.40
N VAL A 113 -9.09 -9.59 -5.83
CA VAL A 113 -10.26 -10.46 -5.99
C VAL A 113 -11.01 -10.58 -4.66
N GLN A 114 -10.30 -10.90 -3.58
CA GLN A 114 -10.91 -11.06 -2.27
C GLN A 114 -11.57 -9.77 -1.78
N SER A 115 -10.88 -8.64 -1.88
CA SER A 115 -11.36 -7.36 -1.32
C SER A 115 -12.45 -6.71 -2.19
N SER A 116 -12.17 -6.53 -3.48
CA SER A 116 -13.00 -5.73 -4.38
C SER A 116 -14.02 -6.53 -5.19
N LEU A 117 -13.77 -7.82 -5.43
CA LEU A 117 -14.66 -8.67 -6.24
C LEU A 117 -15.49 -9.66 -5.43
N VAL A 118 -15.19 -9.81 -4.13
CA VAL A 118 -15.94 -10.68 -3.22
C VAL A 118 -16.50 -9.87 -2.04
N MET A 119 -15.64 -9.31 -1.19
CA MET A 119 -16.09 -8.60 0.02
C MET A 119 -16.92 -7.35 -0.32
N TYR A 120 -16.45 -6.52 -1.25
CA TYR A 120 -17.15 -5.31 -1.65
C TYR A 120 -18.58 -5.57 -2.18
N PRO A 121 -18.83 -6.45 -3.17
CA PRO A 121 -20.20 -6.69 -3.65
C PRO A 121 -21.10 -7.33 -2.58
N ILE A 122 -20.58 -8.16 -1.67
CA ILE A 122 -21.36 -8.69 -0.53
C ILE A 122 -21.75 -7.57 0.45
N TYR A 123 -20.86 -6.61 0.67
CA TYR A 123 -21.12 -5.47 1.55
C TYR A 123 -22.13 -4.48 0.92
N ALA A 124 -22.04 -4.25 -0.39
CA ALA A 124 -22.77 -3.17 -1.05
C ALA A 124 -24.16 -3.56 -1.59
N TYR A 125 -24.45 -4.85 -1.82
CA TYR A 125 -25.64 -5.33 -2.52
C TYR A 125 -26.27 -6.54 -1.82
#